data_AF-A0A7X5DWP8-F1
#
_entry.id   AF-A0A7X5DWP8-F1
#
_cell.length_a   1.000
_cell.length_b   1.000
_cell.length_c   1.000
_cell.angle_alpha   90.00
_cell.angle_beta   90.00
_cell.angle_gamma   90.00
#
_symmetry.space_group_name_H-M   'P 1'
#
loop_
_entity.id
_entity.type
_entity.pdbx_description
1 polymer ?
#
loop_
_entity_poly.entity_id
_entity_poly.type
_entity_poly.pdbx_seq_one_letter_code
_entity_poly.pdbx_strand_id
1 'polypeptide(L)'
;MLLGKIDLENKYLAAVSRFHNMVLLGISNQPLSIWIPEDEKRWHMDYEFHISCIWRIRQKDTIIAGYQDIYTEIDEEGRIVEEETESGTAEGNARGRTLFEKNIFGKMSSDWPLKILGFYESEVGDIRIEMEKGYCFEAFPTSSVEERLEEWRFIDVICKRHYVWPKEKQRRLLLLDKDNTDFSQLLEMILQEMIQEEDIMVISAGICQGEKLSKRVLESGRCWYGIDLERVNRIHRVNMEEAYDYVVPIGVPLPENKAIFLEEILNYQKYVTTGDESRKELENMGKEICEAIGCDYEISDKCREKREKELKKYKDLLGI
;
A
#
# COMPACT_ATOMS: atom_id res chain seq x y z
N MET A 1 0.93 8.57 12.74
CA MET A 1 0.05 7.68 13.52
C MET A 1 -1.31 7.63 12.84
N LEU A 2 -1.57 6.57 12.09
CA LEU A 2 -2.80 6.43 11.27
C LEU A 2 -4.01 6.08 12.11
N LEU A 3 -3.81 5.27 13.15
CA LEU A 3 -4.89 4.83 14.05
C LEU A 3 -5.15 5.79 15.20
N GLY A 4 -4.51 6.97 15.23
CA GLY A 4 -4.73 8.01 16.27
C GLY A 4 -6.16 8.56 16.38
N LYS A 5 -7.11 8.08 15.56
CA LYS A 5 -8.54 8.40 15.62
C LYS A 5 -9.42 7.25 16.13
N ILE A 6 -8.87 6.04 16.31
CA ILE A 6 -9.61 4.86 16.77
C ILE A 6 -8.98 4.40 18.08
N ASP A 7 -9.64 4.75 19.17
CA ASP A 7 -9.25 4.27 20.49
C ASP A 7 -9.64 2.80 20.63
N LEU A 8 -8.65 1.90 20.58
CA LEU A 8 -8.84 0.46 20.80
C LEU A 8 -8.73 0.08 22.28
N GLU A 9 -8.27 0.98 23.15
CA GLU A 9 -8.18 0.70 24.57
C GLU A 9 -9.59 0.48 25.13
N ASN A 10 -9.69 -0.43 26.10
CA ASN A 10 -10.96 -0.84 26.70
C ASN A 10 -11.94 -1.60 25.79
N LYS A 11 -11.58 -1.88 24.53
CA LYS A 11 -12.26 -2.88 23.71
C LYS A 11 -11.77 -4.29 24.06
N TYR A 12 -12.35 -5.28 23.42
CA TYR A 12 -12.10 -6.69 23.72
C TYR A 12 -11.68 -7.44 22.47
N LEU A 13 -10.54 -8.15 22.52
CA LEU A 13 -10.25 -9.20 21.55
C LEU A 13 -11.22 -10.35 21.82
N ALA A 14 -12.19 -10.50 20.92
CA ALA A 14 -13.31 -11.42 21.02
C ALA A 14 -13.04 -12.75 20.29
N ALA A 15 -12.16 -12.74 19.30
CA ALA A 15 -11.79 -13.92 18.53
C ALA A 15 -10.41 -13.79 17.87
N VAL A 16 -9.74 -14.92 17.69
CA VAL A 16 -8.56 -15.07 16.82
C VAL A 16 -8.86 -16.23 15.86
N SER A 17 -8.68 -15.99 14.57
CA SER A 17 -8.92 -16.98 13.51
C SER A 17 -7.84 -16.86 12.44
N ARG A 18 -7.93 -17.69 11.41
CA ARG A 18 -7.17 -17.53 10.17
C ARG A 18 -8.04 -17.71 8.94
N PHE A 19 -7.59 -17.13 7.85
CA PHE A 19 -8.07 -17.39 6.50
C PHE A 19 -6.87 -17.67 5.60
N HIS A 20 -6.73 -18.91 5.15
CA HIS A 20 -5.53 -19.39 4.44
C HIS A 20 -4.24 -19.05 5.21
N ASN A 21 -3.43 -18.14 4.66
CA ASN A 21 -2.15 -17.66 5.18
C ASN A 21 -2.25 -16.40 6.05
N MET A 22 -3.45 -15.89 6.32
CA MET A 22 -3.67 -14.68 7.10
C MET A 22 -4.27 -14.98 8.46
N VAL A 23 -3.82 -14.26 9.50
CA VAL A 23 -4.48 -14.25 10.80
C VAL A 23 -5.48 -13.11 10.89
N LEU A 24 -6.61 -13.41 11.53
CA LEU A 24 -7.73 -12.51 11.74
C LEU A 24 -7.90 -12.28 13.25
N LEU A 25 -7.92 -11.02 13.68
CA LEU A 25 -8.26 -10.64 15.05
C LEU A 25 -9.62 -9.94 15.04
N GLY A 26 -10.59 -10.52 15.73
CA GLY A 26 -11.93 -9.94 15.91
C GLY A 26 -11.98 -9.12 17.20
N ILE A 27 -12.30 -7.83 17.10
CA ILE A 27 -12.37 -6.92 18.23
C ILE A 27 -13.81 -6.42 18.40
N SER A 28 -14.30 -6.44 19.63
CA SER A 28 -15.63 -5.94 19.98
C SER A 28 -15.59 -4.86 21.05
N ASN A 29 -16.55 -3.95 21.00
CA ASN A 29 -16.87 -2.99 22.05
C ASN A 29 -17.42 -3.68 23.30
N GLN A 30 -17.92 -4.91 23.20
CA GLN A 30 -18.49 -5.67 24.30
C GLN A 30 -17.64 -6.90 24.62
N PRO A 31 -17.60 -7.36 25.89
CA PRO A 31 -16.90 -8.57 26.28
C PRO A 31 -17.70 -9.82 25.88
N LEU A 32 -17.87 -10.03 24.58
CA LEU A 32 -18.53 -11.21 24.04
C LEU A 32 -17.51 -12.08 23.33
N SER A 33 -17.36 -13.33 23.78
CA SER A 33 -16.65 -14.34 22.98
C SER A 33 -17.58 -14.84 21.89
N ILE A 34 -17.17 -14.73 20.63
CA ILE A 34 -17.95 -15.27 19.51
C ILE A 34 -17.29 -16.57 19.07
N TRP A 35 -18.00 -17.68 19.27
CA TRP A 35 -17.59 -18.98 18.76
C TRP A 35 -17.82 -18.99 17.24
N ILE A 36 -16.79 -19.33 16.46
CA ILE A 36 -16.87 -19.30 15.00
C ILE A 36 -17.59 -20.57 14.54
N PRO A 37 -18.81 -20.50 13.96
CA PRO A 37 -19.42 -21.66 13.34
C PRO A 37 -18.63 -22.05 12.08
N GLU A 38 -18.73 -23.31 11.65
CA GLU A 38 -18.08 -23.82 10.42
C GLU A 38 -18.43 -22.99 9.16
N ASP A 39 -19.54 -22.25 9.18
CA ASP A 39 -19.92 -21.30 8.13
C ASP A 39 -19.24 -19.93 8.31
N GLU A 40 -18.20 -19.67 7.51
CA GLU A 40 -17.46 -18.41 7.40
C GLU A 40 -18.33 -17.16 7.11
N LYS A 41 -19.57 -17.36 6.64
CA LYS A 41 -20.48 -16.29 6.22
C LYS A 41 -21.06 -15.42 7.35
N ARG A 42 -20.70 -15.65 8.62
CA ARG A 42 -21.27 -14.94 9.79
C ARG A 42 -20.23 -14.30 10.71
N TRP A 43 -19.00 -14.08 10.27
CA TRP A 43 -18.05 -13.26 11.00
C TRP A 43 -18.43 -11.78 10.89
N HIS A 44 -18.95 -11.20 11.96
CA HIS A 44 -19.18 -9.76 12.08
C HIS A 44 -18.72 -9.30 13.46
N MET A 45 -17.58 -8.63 13.51
CA MET A 45 -17.06 -7.95 14.70
C MET A 45 -17.26 -6.44 14.57
N ASP A 46 -17.13 -5.69 15.67
CA ASP A 46 -17.13 -4.23 15.58
C ASP A 46 -15.90 -3.72 14.80
N TYR A 47 -14.77 -4.41 14.96
CA TYR A 47 -13.53 -4.17 14.24
C TYR A 47 -12.79 -5.47 13.91
N GLU A 48 -12.00 -5.45 12.85
CA GLU A 48 -11.21 -6.61 12.41
C GLU A 48 -9.79 -6.21 12.03
N PHE A 49 -8.79 -6.98 12.48
CA PHE A 49 -7.44 -6.94 11.89
C PHE A 49 -7.24 -8.15 11.00
N HIS A 50 -6.76 -7.92 9.78
CA HIS A 50 -6.37 -8.95 8.82
C HIS A 50 -4.86 -8.83 8.62
N ILE A 51 -4.10 -9.89 8.88
CA ILE A 51 -2.64 -9.82 9.04
C ILE A 51 -2.01 -10.91 8.17
N SER A 52 -1.23 -10.49 7.18
CA SER A 52 -0.52 -11.37 6.23
C SER A 52 1.00 -11.35 6.40
N CYS A 53 1.52 -10.55 7.33
CA CYS A 53 2.93 -10.45 7.68
C CYS A 53 3.33 -11.38 8.83
N ILE A 54 4.63 -11.45 9.14
CA ILE A 54 5.13 -12.16 10.32
C ILE A 54 4.46 -11.62 11.58
N TRP A 55 3.92 -12.53 12.40
CA TRP A 55 3.26 -12.19 13.65
C TRP A 55 3.56 -13.21 14.75
N ARG A 56 3.31 -12.82 16.00
CA ARG A 56 3.32 -13.71 17.16
C ARG A 56 2.35 -13.26 18.24
N ILE A 57 1.91 -14.22 19.04
CA ILE A 57 1.17 -14.00 20.27
C ILE A 57 2.01 -14.50 21.44
N ARG A 58 2.19 -13.66 22.45
CA ARG A 58 2.88 -13.99 23.69
C ARG A 58 1.92 -13.91 24.88
N GLN A 59 2.21 -14.70 25.91
CA GLN A 59 1.69 -14.50 27.25
C GLN A 59 2.89 -14.31 28.17
N LYS A 60 3.06 -13.09 28.68
CA LYS A 60 4.27 -12.66 29.39
C LYS A 60 5.51 -12.91 28.51
N ASP A 61 6.42 -13.78 28.97
CA ASP A 61 7.69 -14.08 28.32
C ASP A 61 7.65 -15.31 27.39
N THR A 62 6.48 -15.95 27.24
CA THR A 62 6.33 -17.18 26.42
C THR A 62 5.56 -16.89 25.13
N ILE A 63 6.09 -17.36 24.00
CA ILE A 63 5.37 -17.36 22.71
C ILE A 63 4.35 -18.50 22.73
N ILE A 64 3.08 -18.14 22.55
CA ILE A 64 1.95 -19.07 22.55
C ILE A 64 1.65 -19.55 21.13
N ALA A 65 1.69 -18.63 20.16
CA ALA A 65 1.48 -18.91 18.75
C ALA A 65 2.32 -17.97 17.88
N GLY A 66 2.71 -18.42 16.69
CA GLY A 66 3.45 -17.60 15.71
C GLY A 66 3.05 -17.90 14.27
N TYR A 67 3.52 -17.06 13.35
CA TYR A 67 3.21 -17.15 11.92
C TYR A 67 3.32 -18.57 11.33
N GLN A 68 4.41 -19.29 11.60
CA GLN A 68 4.63 -20.64 11.06
C GLN A 68 3.63 -21.69 11.56
N ASP A 69 2.95 -21.42 12.68
CA ASP A 69 1.99 -22.37 13.25
C ASP A 69 0.77 -22.59 12.33
N ILE A 70 0.47 -21.66 11.41
CA ILE A 70 -0.63 -21.80 10.44
C ILE A 70 -0.32 -22.82 9.33
N TYR A 71 0.97 -23.14 9.14
CA TYR A 71 1.46 -24.10 8.14
C TYR A 71 1.95 -25.40 8.78
N THR A 72 2.05 -25.45 10.11
CA THR A 72 2.53 -26.62 10.83
C THR A 72 1.38 -27.57 11.10
N GLU A 73 1.30 -28.64 10.32
CA GLU A 73 0.28 -29.68 10.50
C GLU A 73 0.54 -30.52 11.76
N ILE A 74 -0.56 -30.97 12.37
CA ILE A 74 -0.55 -31.86 13.54
C ILE A 74 -1.45 -33.08 13.30
N ASP A 75 -1.05 -34.22 13.86
CA ASP A 75 -1.85 -35.44 13.90
C ASP A 75 -3.02 -35.33 14.91
N GLU A 76 -3.84 -36.38 14.98
CA GLU A 76 -5.01 -36.44 15.90
C GLU A 76 -4.58 -36.40 17.37
N GLU A 77 -3.35 -36.81 17.69
CA GLU A 77 -2.71 -36.72 18.99
C GLU A 77 -2.04 -35.36 19.27
N GLY A 78 -2.07 -34.45 18.30
CA GLY A 78 -1.52 -33.10 18.36
C GLY A 78 0.00 -33.02 18.27
N ARG A 79 0.67 -34.01 17.67
CA ARG A 79 2.12 -34.02 17.37
C ARG A 79 2.35 -33.49 15.96
N ILE A 80 3.51 -32.87 15.75
CA ILE A 80 3.87 -32.30 14.45
C ILE A 80 4.06 -33.45 13.44
N VAL A 81 3.44 -33.32 12.27
CA VAL A 81 3.63 -34.24 11.15
C VAL A 81 4.85 -33.77 10.35
N GLU A 82 5.89 -34.60 10.24
CA GLU A 82 7.17 -34.24 9.59
C GLU A 82 7.21 -34.57 8.08
N GLU A 83 6.09 -34.93 7.44
CA GLU A 83 6.13 -35.42 6.04
C GLU A 83 6.50 -34.34 5.01
N GLU A 84 7.69 -34.50 4.41
CA GLU A 84 8.07 -33.92 3.12
C GLU A 84 7.15 -34.47 2.01
N THR A 85 6.02 -33.82 1.75
CA THR A 85 5.23 -34.10 0.55
C THR A 85 5.72 -33.24 -0.61
N GLU A 86 6.55 -33.83 -1.48
CA GLU A 86 7.07 -33.29 -2.75
C GLU A 86 5.99 -32.94 -3.80
N SER A 87 4.71 -32.84 -3.43
CA SER A 87 3.65 -32.42 -4.34
C SER A 87 2.87 -31.28 -3.69
N GLY A 88 3.17 -30.05 -4.12
CA GLY A 88 2.46 -28.81 -3.79
C GLY A 88 1.02 -28.74 -4.30
N THR A 89 0.23 -29.80 -4.07
CA THR A 89 -1.22 -29.76 -4.15
C THR A 89 -1.72 -29.44 -2.74
N ALA A 90 -1.89 -28.15 -2.48
CA ALA A 90 -2.50 -27.56 -1.29
C ALA A 90 -3.99 -27.94 -1.16
N GLU A 91 -4.31 -29.22 -1.08
CA GLU A 91 -5.66 -29.73 -0.77
C GLU A 91 -5.83 -30.09 0.73
N GLY A 92 -4.83 -29.79 1.56
CA GLY A 92 -4.73 -30.33 2.93
C GLY A 92 -4.80 -29.36 4.11
N ASN A 93 -5.02 -28.06 3.94
CA ASN A 93 -5.10 -27.11 5.08
C ASN A 93 -6.47 -27.19 5.82
N ALA A 94 -6.91 -28.39 6.18
CA ALA A 94 -8.15 -28.62 6.92
C ALA A 94 -8.08 -27.89 8.28
N ARG A 95 -9.01 -26.96 8.49
CA ARG A 95 -9.18 -26.20 9.73
C ARG A 95 -9.24 -27.16 10.94
N GLY A 96 -8.42 -26.92 11.96
CA GLY A 96 -8.38 -27.73 13.18
C GLY A 96 -7.23 -28.74 13.25
N ARG A 97 -6.40 -28.83 12.21
CA ARG A 97 -5.22 -29.73 12.15
C ARG A 97 -3.89 -28.99 12.08
N THR A 98 -3.85 -27.73 12.49
CA THR A 98 -2.60 -26.98 12.57
C THR A 98 -2.24 -26.66 14.01
N LEU A 99 -0.95 -26.42 14.24
CA LEU A 99 -0.43 -25.97 15.52
C LEU A 99 -1.09 -24.64 15.96
N PHE A 100 -1.49 -23.80 14.98
CA PHE A 100 -2.25 -22.58 15.23
C PHE A 100 -3.57 -22.89 15.95
N GLU A 101 -4.41 -23.78 15.40
CA GLU A 101 -5.69 -24.09 16.04
C GLU A 101 -5.52 -24.71 17.43
N LYS A 102 -4.54 -25.60 17.60
CA LYS A 102 -4.23 -26.19 18.91
C LYS A 102 -3.82 -25.12 19.93
N ASN A 103 -2.98 -24.17 19.54
CA ASN A 103 -2.51 -23.13 20.44
C ASN A 103 -3.62 -22.12 20.74
N ILE A 104 -4.35 -21.64 19.74
CA ILE A 104 -5.41 -20.65 19.91
C ILE A 104 -6.60 -21.24 20.67
N PHE A 105 -7.17 -22.36 20.21
CA PHE A 105 -8.35 -22.95 20.84
C PHE A 105 -8.03 -23.80 22.07
N GLY A 106 -6.81 -24.30 22.21
CA GLY A 106 -6.40 -25.09 23.37
C GLY A 106 -5.82 -24.26 24.51
N LYS A 107 -5.00 -23.23 24.23
CA LYS A 107 -4.28 -22.47 25.28
C LYS A 107 -4.89 -21.10 25.58
N MET A 108 -5.57 -20.47 24.61
CA MET A 108 -6.08 -19.10 24.79
C MET A 108 -7.59 -19.02 24.99
N SER A 109 -8.35 -20.00 24.47
CA SER A 109 -9.82 -19.94 24.46
C SER A 109 -10.45 -19.80 25.84
N SER A 110 -9.86 -20.40 26.89
CA SER A 110 -10.36 -20.30 28.27
C SER A 110 -10.23 -18.89 28.84
N ASP A 111 -9.41 -18.04 28.22
CA ASP A 111 -9.16 -16.69 28.68
C ASP A 111 -9.95 -15.61 27.93
N TRP A 112 -10.68 -15.97 26.88
CA TRP A 112 -11.47 -15.05 26.06
C TRP A 112 -12.79 -14.64 26.71
N PRO A 113 -13.30 -13.43 26.39
CA PRO A 113 -12.65 -12.37 25.60
C PRO A 113 -11.59 -11.63 26.41
N LEU A 114 -10.55 -11.11 25.75
CA LEU A 114 -9.44 -10.40 26.40
C LEU A 114 -9.56 -8.89 26.24
N LYS A 115 -9.61 -8.15 27.35
CA LYS A 115 -9.59 -6.68 27.31
C LYS A 115 -8.26 -6.16 26.75
N ILE A 116 -8.34 -5.23 25.80
CA ILE A 116 -7.20 -4.48 25.24
C ILE A 116 -6.83 -3.37 26.21
N LEU A 117 -5.55 -3.35 26.60
CA LEU A 117 -4.96 -2.39 27.54
C LEU A 117 -4.14 -1.31 26.83
N GLY A 118 -3.62 -1.59 25.63
CA GLY A 118 -2.81 -0.65 24.88
C GLY A 118 -2.65 -1.08 23.43
N PHE A 119 -2.51 -0.10 22.55
CA PHE A 119 -2.27 -0.29 21.12
C PHE A 119 -1.14 0.63 20.67
N TYR A 120 -0.14 0.07 19.99
CA TYR A 120 1.03 0.79 19.52
C TYR A 120 1.30 0.45 18.05
N GLU A 121 1.61 1.49 17.28
CA GLU A 121 1.97 1.41 15.86
C GLU A 121 3.34 2.09 15.67
N SER A 122 4.32 1.39 15.09
CA SER A 122 5.63 1.97 14.77
C SER A 122 5.61 2.74 13.43
N GLU A 123 6.64 3.53 13.15
CA GLU A 123 6.75 4.28 11.88
C GLU A 123 6.88 3.36 10.66
N VAL A 124 7.41 2.16 10.85
CA VAL A 124 7.55 1.12 9.81
C VAL A 124 6.36 0.15 9.79
N GLY A 125 5.33 0.44 10.59
CA GLY A 125 4.07 -0.28 10.64
C GLY A 125 4.05 -1.53 11.51
N ASP A 126 5.02 -1.72 12.41
CA ASP A 126 4.88 -2.78 13.41
C ASP A 126 3.66 -2.48 14.29
N ILE A 127 2.87 -3.50 14.60
CA ILE A 127 1.75 -3.39 15.52
C ILE A 127 2.08 -4.15 16.80
N ARG A 128 1.74 -3.54 17.94
CA ARG A 128 1.69 -4.21 19.25
C ARG A 128 0.35 -3.94 19.92
N ILE A 129 -0.37 -5.01 20.26
CA ILE A 129 -1.63 -4.96 21.01
C ILE A 129 -1.41 -5.64 22.36
N GLU A 130 -1.47 -4.85 23.43
CA GLU A 130 -1.36 -5.34 24.81
C GLU A 130 -2.74 -5.65 25.36
N MET A 131 -2.87 -6.80 26.02
CA MET A 131 -4.12 -7.32 26.53
C MET A 131 -3.98 -7.76 27.98
N GLU A 132 -5.12 -7.92 28.66
CA GLU A 132 -5.16 -8.43 30.02
C GLU A 132 -4.55 -9.83 30.16
N LYS A 133 -4.29 -10.25 31.40
CA LYS A 133 -3.62 -11.52 31.74
C LYS A 133 -2.20 -11.66 31.14
N GLY A 134 -1.62 -10.56 30.67
CA GLY A 134 -0.27 -10.48 30.12
C GLY A 134 -0.16 -10.96 28.67
N TYR A 135 -1.27 -11.04 27.95
CA TYR A 135 -1.24 -11.36 26.51
C TYR A 135 -0.74 -10.17 25.69
N CYS A 136 0.00 -10.46 24.63
CA CYS A 136 0.50 -9.46 23.68
C CYS A 136 0.48 -10.03 22.27
N PHE A 137 -0.20 -9.35 21.35
CA PHE A 137 -0.12 -9.63 19.92
C PHE A 137 0.89 -8.67 19.28
N GLU A 138 1.77 -9.19 18.43
CA GLU A 138 2.72 -8.38 17.67
C GLU A 138 2.74 -8.81 16.20
N ALA A 139 2.76 -7.84 15.29
CA ALA A 139 2.97 -8.04 13.86
C ALA A 139 4.12 -7.17 13.35
N PHE A 140 4.91 -7.75 12.44
CA PHE A 140 6.16 -7.23 11.93
C PHE A 140 6.11 -7.26 10.39
N PRO A 141 5.58 -6.21 9.74
CA PRO A 141 5.58 -6.14 8.29
C PRO A 141 7.01 -6.10 7.76
N THR A 142 7.30 -6.89 6.74
CA THR A 142 8.59 -6.85 6.04
C THR A 142 8.38 -6.27 4.63
N SER A 143 9.11 -5.19 4.32
CA SER A 143 9.14 -4.62 2.98
C SER A 143 10.33 -5.19 2.21
N SER A 144 10.31 -6.49 1.90
CA SER A 144 11.28 -7.01 0.93
C SER A 144 10.82 -6.58 -0.47
N VAL A 145 11.75 -6.11 -1.29
CA VAL A 145 11.46 -5.66 -2.68
C VAL A 145 11.17 -6.86 -3.60
N GLU A 146 11.53 -8.07 -3.17
CA GLU A 146 11.55 -9.28 -3.98
C GLU A 146 10.35 -10.21 -3.73
N GLU A 147 9.58 -10.03 -2.65
CA GLU A 147 8.41 -10.85 -2.33
C GLU A 147 7.13 -10.02 -2.21
N ARG A 148 5.98 -10.71 -2.31
CA ARG A 148 4.66 -10.12 -2.12
C ARG A 148 4.67 -9.31 -0.83
N LEU A 149 4.28 -8.03 -0.89
CA LEU A 149 4.24 -7.16 0.27
C LEU A 149 3.53 -7.87 1.42
N GLU A 150 4.22 -7.99 2.55
CA GLU A 150 3.66 -8.48 3.80
C GLU A 150 2.93 -7.32 4.47
N GLU A 151 1.61 -7.48 4.68
CA GLU A 151 0.71 -6.38 5.00
C GLU A 151 -0.10 -6.65 6.27
N TRP A 152 -0.74 -5.60 6.76
CA TRP A 152 -1.90 -5.73 7.63
C TRP A 152 -2.98 -4.73 7.25
N ARG A 153 -4.22 -5.07 7.58
CA ARG A 153 -5.38 -4.21 7.39
C ARG A 153 -6.19 -4.16 8.67
N PHE A 154 -6.60 -2.96 9.05
CA PHE A 154 -7.58 -2.71 10.09
C PHE A 154 -8.90 -2.26 9.48
N ILE A 155 -10.00 -2.89 9.87
CA ILE A 155 -11.35 -2.63 9.37
C ILE A 155 -12.22 -2.19 10.54
N ASP A 156 -12.77 -0.98 10.45
CA ASP A 156 -13.86 -0.49 11.28
C ASP A 156 -15.17 -0.82 10.58
N VAL A 157 -15.82 -1.88 11.03
CA VAL A 157 -17.03 -2.42 10.41
C VAL A 157 -18.22 -1.48 10.64
N ILE A 158 -18.27 -0.83 11.80
CA ILE A 158 -19.34 0.10 12.18
C ILE A 158 -19.33 1.32 11.26
N CYS A 159 -18.17 1.96 11.11
CA CYS A 159 -18.01 3.16 10.31
C CYS A 159 -17.66 2.88 8.84
N LYS A 160 -17.51 1.60 8.45
CA LYS A 160 -17.09 1.16 7.12
C LYS A 160 -15.77 1.82 6.67
N ARG A 161 -14.80 1.89 7.57
CA ARG A 161 -13.47 2.45 7.29
C ARG A 161 -12.42 1.36 7.27
N HIS A 162 -11.44 1.51 6.40
CA HIS A 162 -10.38 0.53 6.20
C HIS A 162 -9.05 1.26 6.23
N TYR A 163 -8.08 0.70 6.93
CA TYR A 163 -6.72 1.23 7.05
C TYR A 163 -5.78 0.09 6.69
N VAL A 164 -4.83 0.33 5.80
CA VAL A 164 -3.91 -0.70 5.28
C VAL A 164 -2.48 -0.27 5.55
N TRP A 165 -1.63 -1.24 5.89
CA TRP A 165 -0.19 -1.09 5.93
C TRP A 165 0.50 -2.10 4.98
N PRO A 166 1.48 -1.70 4.16
CA PRO A 166 1.95 -0.32 4.01
C PRO A 166 0.79 0.60 3.65
N LYS A 167 0.82 1.86 4.13
CA LYS A 167 -0.19 2.87 3.75
C LYS A 167 -0.43 2.69 2.26
N GLU A 168 -1.71 2.62 1.87
CA GLU A 168 -2.12 2.45 0.47
C GLU A 168 -1.06 3.05 -0.43
N LYS A 169 -0.39 2.18 -1.22
CA LYS A 169 0.70 2.59 -2.11
C LYS A 169 0.27 3.90 -2.73
N GLN A 170 1.06 4.95 -2.51
CA GLN A 170 0.81 6.27 -3.05
C GLN A 170 0.28 6.11 -4.49
N ARG A 171 -0.98 6.47 -4.75
CA ARG A 171 -1.68 6.25 -6.02
C ARG A 171 -0.77 6.73 -7.14
N ARG A 172 -0.41 5.83 -8.05
CA ARG A 172 0.61 6.08 -9.07
C ARG A 172 -0.04 6.53 -10.36
N LEU A 173 0.19 7.78 -10.74
CA LEU A 173 -0.20 8.35 -12.02
C LEU A 173 0.98 8.27 -12.99
N LEU A 174 0.83 7.50 -14.06
CA LEU A 174 1.80 7.39 -15.14
C LEU A 174 1.43 8.30 -16.31
N LEU A 175 2.35 9.19 -16.69
CA LEU A 175 2.32 9.92 -17.95
C LEU A 175 3.18 9.15 -18.96
N LEU A 176 2.55 8.53 -19.95
CA LEU A 176 3.21 7.65 -20.90
C LEU A 176 3.28 8.30 -22.28
N ASP A 177 4.49 8.57 -22.77
CA ASP A 177 4.71 8.99 -24.15
C ASP A 177 5.68 8.05 -24.89
N LYS A 178 6.24 8.49 -26.02
CA LYS A 178 7.10 7.66 -26.87
C LYS A 178 8.46 7.37 -26.25
N ASP A 179 9.15 8.39 -25.75
CA ASP A 179 10.58 8.33 -25.38
C ASP A 179 10.96 9.11 -24.11
N ASN A 180 9.98 9.77 -23.49
CA ASN A 180 10.07 10.50 -22.24
C ASN A 180 11.08 11.65 -22.25
N THR A 181 11.22 12.30 -23.41
CA THR A 181 12.17 13.40 -23.61
C THR A 181 11.56 14.80 -23.56
N ASP A 182 10.24 14.93 -23.74
CA ASP A 182 9.57 16.23 -23.91
C ASP A 182 8.26 16.34 -23.11
N PHE A 183 7.14 16.03 -23.75
CA PHE A 183 5.82 16.43 -23.25
C PHE A 183 5.44 15.79 -21.91
N SER A 184 5.69 14.49 -21.73
CA SER A 184 5.43 13.81 -20.45
C SER A 184 6.26 14.40 -19.30
N GLN A 185 7.48 14.87 -19.55
CA GLN A 185 8.35 15.53 -18.56
C GLN A 185 7.80 16.90 -18.15
N LEU A 186 7.33 17.70 -19.12
CA LEU A 186 6.72 19.00 -18.84
C LEU A 186 5.46 18.84 -17.99
N LEU A 187 4.61 17.90 -18.37
CA LEU A 187 3.34 17.66 -17.69
C LEU A 187 3.55 17.05 -16.29
N GLU A 188 4.56 16.20 -16.11
CA GLU A 188 4.96 15.68 -14.79
C GLU A 188 5.31 16.83 -13.83
N MET A 189 6.14 17.77 -14.27
CA MET A 189 6.53 18.91 -13.44
C MET A 189 5.34 19.76 -13.01
N ILE A 190 4.40 19.99 -13.93
CA ILE A 190 3.19 20.77 -13.68
C ILE A 190 2.27 20.03 -12.69
N LEU A 191 2.03 18.74 -12.90
CA LEU A 191 1.18 17.95 -12.02
C LEU A 191 1.79 17.80 -10.61
N GLN A 192 3.10 17.65 -10.50
CA GLN A 192 3.79 17.62 -9.20
C GLN A 192 3.77 18.99 -8.48
N GLU A 193 3.64 20.10 -9.21
CA GLU A 193 3.38 21.41 -8.62
C GLU A 193 1.92 21.51 -8.13
N MET A 194 0.98 21.01 -8.93
CA MET A 194 -0.46 21.21 -8.71
C MET A 194 -1.08 20.33 -7.63
N ILE A 195 -0.67 19.06 -7.56
CA ILE A 195 -1.30 18.07 -6.68
C ILE A 195 -0.91 18.34 -5.24
N GLN A 196 -1.91 18.55 -4.39
CA GLN A 196 -1.74 18.86 -2.97
C GLN A 196 -1.58 17.59 -2.12
N GLU A 197 -2.10 16.48 -2.61
CA GLU A 197 -2.15 15.23 -1.86
C GLU A 197 -0.80 14.50 -1.92
N GLU A 198 -0.20 14.25 -0.75
CA GLU A 198 1.02 13.43 -0.64
C GLU A 198 0.77 11.95 -0.98
N ASP A 199 -0.48 11.55 -1.24
CA ASP A 199 -0.89 10.19 -1.56
C ASP A 199 -0.94 9.91 -3.07
N ILE A 200 -0.63 10.86 -3.97
CA ILE A 200 -0.48 10.60 -5.42
C ILE A 200 0.97 10.83 -5.88
N MET A 201 1.56 9.82 -6.52
CA MET A 201 2.88 9.87 -7.13
C MET A 201 2.74 10.05 -8.64
N VAL A 202 3.18 11.19 -9.16
CA VAL A 202 3.22 11.45 -10.60
C VAL A 202 4.57 11.01 -11.17
N ILE A 203 4.52 10.16 -12.18
CA ILE A 203 5.67 9.54 -12.83
C ILE A 203 5.53 9.76 -14.35
N SER A 204 6.60 10.16 -15.03
CA SER A 204 6.65 10.08 -16.49
C SER A 204 7.58 8.97 -16.98
N ALA A 205 7.18 8.30 -18.06
CA ALA A 205 8.02 7.30 -18.72
C ALA A 205 7.67 7.17 -20.21
N GLY A 206 8.58 6.56 -20.96
CA GLY A 206 8.45 6.34 -22.40
C GLY A 206 8.28 4.85 -22.71
N ILE A 207 7.57 4.52 -23.80
CA ILE A 207 7.56 3.14 -24.33
C ILE A 207 9.00 2.70 -24.67
N CYS A 208 9.76 3.63 -25.22
CA CYS A 208 11.20 3.53 -25.43
C CYS A 208 11.94 4.45 -24.45
N GLN A 209 13.24 4.20 -24.26
CA GLN A 209 14.10 5.13 -23.54
C GLN A 209 14.69 6.16 -24.51
N GLY A 210 14.37 7.43 -24.34
CA GLY A 210 15.04 8.51 -25.04
C GLY A 210 16.46 8.76 -24.54
N GLU A 211 17.25 9.52 -25.31
CA GLU A 211 18.65 9.78 -24.97
C GLU A 211 18.85 11.07 -24.19
N LYS A 212 18.10 12.13 -24.52
CA LYS A 212 18.28 13.48 -23.98
C LYS A 212 16.95 14.22 -23.91
N LEU A 213 16.81 15.06 -22.87
CA LEU A 213 15.67 15.95 -22.74
C LEU A 213 15.66 16.96 -23.89
N SER A 214 14.47 17.33 -24.33
CA SER A 214 14.28 18.36 -25.35
C SER A 214 14.80 19.71 -24.85
N LYS A 215 15.20 20.59 -25.78
CA LYS A 215 15.57 21.98 -25.43
C LYS A 215 14.44 22.69 -24.68
N ARG A 216 13.20 22.40 -25.07
CA ARG A 216 11.99 22.96 -24.46
C ARG A 216 11.86 22.57 -23.00
N VAL A 217 12.11 21.31 -22.64
CA VAL A 217 12.14 20.86 -21.23
C VAL A 217 13.24 21.57 -20.45
N LEU A 218 14.44 21.65 -21.01
CA LEU A 218 15.59 22.31 -20.38
C LEU A 218 15.31 23.80 -20.12
N GLU A 219 14.79 24.51 -21.13
CA GLU A 219 14.39 25.92 -21.02
C GLU A 219 13.25 26.11 -20.03
N SER A 220 12.25 25.22 -20.03
CA SER A 220 11.14 25.27 -19.08
C SER A 220 11.62 25.06 -17.64
N GLY A 221 12.52 24.10 -17.40
CA GLY A 221 13.13 23.90 -16.09
C GLY A 221 13.81 25.17 -15.56
N ARG A 222 14.56 25.87 -16.43
CA ARG A 222 15.25 27.12 -16.09
C ARG A 222 14.26 28.28 -15.87
N CYS A 223 13.30 28.45 -16.77
CA CYS A 223 12.35 29.56 -16.76
C CYS A 223 11.29 29.44 -15.67
N TRP A 224 10.82 28.23 -15.37
CA TRP A 224 9.71 27.99 -14.45
C TRP A 224 10.16 27.74 -13.02
N TYR A 225 11.34 27.13 -12.86
CA TYR A 225 11.80 26.65 -11.55
C TYR A 225 13.24 27.07 -11.23
N GLY A 226 13.93 27.79 -12.13
CA GLY A 226 15.31 28.21 -11.93
C GLY A 226 16.32 27.07 -11.92
N ILE A 227 16.01 25.92 -12.55
CA ILE A 227 16.79 24.69 -12.44
C ILE A 227 17.30 24.21 -13.80
N ASP A 228 18.56 23.79 -13.81
CA ASP A 228 19.18 23.19 -14.98
C ASP A 228 18.98 21.67 -14.95
N LEU A 229 18.14 21.18 -15.86
CA LEU A 229 17.76 19.77 -15.94
C LEU A 229 18.77 18.91 -16.71
N GLU A 230 19.79 19.48 -17.35
CA GLU A 230 20.77 18.75 -18.18
C GLU A 230 21.51 17.63 -17.43
N ARG A 231 21.63 17.75 -16.10
CA ARG A 231 22.35 16.79 -15.25
C ARG A 231 21.42 15.90 -14.42
N VAL A 232 20.11 16.05 -14.56
CA VAL A 232 19.14 15.24 -13.81
C VAL A 232 18.73 14.06 -14.70
N ASN A 233 19.03 12.83 -14.27
CA ASN A 233 18.58 11.65 -14.98
C ASN A 233 17.08 11.44 -14.74
N ARG A 234 16.25 11.90 -15.68
CA ARG A 234 14.78 11.83 -15.62
C ARG A 234 14.15 10.96 -16.70
N ILE A 235 14.94 10.47 -17.66
CA ILE A 235 14.40 9.76 -18.83
C ILE A 235 14.32 8.28 -18.50
N HIS A 236 13.10 7.76 -18.42
CA HIS A 236 12.83 6.40 -18.03
C HIS A 236 12.04 5.67 -19.12
N ARG A 237 12.41 4.42 -19.37
CA ARG A 237 11.51 3.48 -20.04
C ARG A 237 10.50 2.99 -19.03
N VAL A 238 9.24 2.85 -19.46
CA VAL A 238 8.18 2.29 -18.62
C VAL A 238 8.57 0.88 -18.14
N ASN A 239 8.51 0.66 -16.83
CA ASN A 239 8.67 -0.66 -16.24
C ASN A 239 7.32 -1.40 -16.31
N MET A 240 7.26 -2.47 -17.10
CA MET A 240 6.04 -3.27 -17.29
C MET A 240 5.73 -4.18 -16.10
N GLU A 241 6.62 -4.28 -15.12
CA GLU A 241 6.40 -5.08 -13.91
C GLU A 241 5.79 -4.24 -12.78
N GLU A 242 5.74 -2.91 -12.93
CA GLU A 242 5.18 -1.99 -11.94
C GLU A 242 3.70 -1.71 -12.21
N ALA A 243 2.89 -1.79 -11.16
CA ALA A 243 1.48 -1.42 -11.20
C ALA A 243 1.28 0.10 -11.10
N TYR A 244 0.33 0.61 -11.90
CA TYR A 244 -0.08 2.02 -11.89
C TYR A 244 -1.59 2.12 -11.75
N ASP A 245 -2.04 3.00 -10.85
CA ASP A 245 -3.46 3.24 -10.61
C ASP A 245 -4.10 3.97 -11.79
N TYR A 246 -3.38 4.94 -12.35
CA TYR A 246 -3.83 5.74 -13.48
C TYR A 246 -2.77 5.82 -14.57
N VAL A 247 -3.20 5.73 -15.84
CA VAL A 247 -2.33 5.99 -16.98
C VAL A 247 -2.93 7.03 -17.92
N VAL A 248 -2.10 8.00 -18.29
CA VAL A 248 -2.36 9.01 -19.31
C VAL A 248 -1.45 8.72 -20.52
N PRO A 249 -1.96 8.02 -21.56
CA PRO A 249 -1.23 7.84 -22.80
C PRO A 249 -1.23 9.13 -23.63
N ILE A 250 -0.05 9.56 -24.06
CA ILE A 250 0.18 10.80 -24.79
C ILE A 250 0.72 10.47 -26.18
N GLY A 251 -0.16 10.51 -27.18
CA GLY A 251 0.23 10.25 -28.58
C GLY A 251 0.77 8.83 -28.84
N VAL A 252 0.56 7.90 -27.91
CA VAL A 252 1.01 6.51 -28.01
C VAL A 252 -0.10 5.53 -27.63
N PRO A 253 -0.15 4.33 -28.23
CA PRO A 253 -1.05 3.28 -27.78
C PRO A 253 -0.59 2.72 -26.43
N LEU A 254 -1.54 2.27 -25.61
CA LEU A 254 -1.19 1.49 -24.42
C LEU A 254 -0.55 0.14 -24.80
N PRO A 255 0.42 -0.35 -24.02
CA PRO A 255 0.94 -1.71 -24.17
C PRO A 255 -0.19 -2.74 -24.07
N GLU A 256 -0.09 -3.85 -24.82
CA GLU A 256 -1.14 -4.88 -24.91
C GLU A 256 -1.51 -5.54 -23.57
N ASN A 257 -0.63 -5.43 -22.56
CA ASN A 257 -0.79 -6.05 -21.26
C ASN A 257 -1.57 -5.14 -20.29
N LYS A 258 -2.88 -4.99 -20.55
CA LYS A 258 -3.79 -4.12 -19.79
C LYS A 258 -3.99 -4.46 -18.31
N ALA A 259 -3.57 -5.64 -17.86
CA ALA A 259 -3.78 -6.12 -16.48
C ALA A 259 -3.03 -5.32 -15.40
N ILE A 260 -2.13 -4.41 -15.81
CA ILE A 260 -1.24 -3.64 -14.92
C ILE A 260 -1.82 -2.22 -14.64
N PHE A 261 -2.90 -1.84 -15.31
CA PHE A 261 -3.50 -0.50 -15.25
C PHE A 261 -4.92 -0.60 -14.69
N LEU A 262 -5.19 0.07 -13.57
CA LEU A 262 -6.51 0.06 -12.95
C LEU A 262 -7.50 0.92 -13.74
N GLU A 263 -7.13 2.15 -14.11
CA GLU A 263 -7.96 3.04 -14.92
C GLU A 263 -7.17 3.75 -16.05
N GLU A 264 -7.75 3.76 -17.26
CA GLU A 264 -7.22 4.49 -18.42
C GLU A 264 -7.94 5.84 -18.57
N ILE A 265 -7.17 6.93 -18.62
CA ILE A 265 -7.71 8.28 -18.81
C ILE A 265 -7.80 8.59 -20.32
N LEU A 266 -8.90 8.15 -20.94
CA LEU A 266 -9.10 8.15 -22.40
C LEU A 266 -9.25 9.53 -23.04
N ASN A 267 -9.61 10.57 -22.28
CA ASN A 267 -9.90 11.88 -22.85
C ASN A 267 -8.68 12.57 -23.50
N TYR A 268 -7.47 12.10 -23.21
CA TYR A 268 -6.22 12.76 -23.60
C TYR A 268 -5.60 12.33 -24.92
N GLN A 269 -6.01 11.17 -25.47
CA GLN A 269 -5.54 10.73 -26.79
C GLN A 269 -5.94 11.69 -27.92
N LYS A 270 -6.84 12.65 -27.66
CA LYS A 270 -7.24 13.71 -28.60
C LYS A 270 -6.32 14.94 -28.59
N TYR A 271 -5.55 15.15 -27.52
CA TYR A 271 -4.53 16.20 -27.50
C TYR A 271 -3.31 15.71 -28.26
N VAL A 272 -3.30 15.94 -29.58
CA VAL A 272 -2.08 15.79 -30.37
C VAL A 272 -1.10 16.84 -29.86
N THR A 273 0.02 16.41 -29.29
CA THR A 273 1.10 17.32 -28.90
C THR A 273 1.58 18.05 -30.13
N THR A 274 1.39 19.36 -30.16
CA THR A 274 1.91 20.28 -31.17
C THR A 274 3.40 20.55 -30.96
N GLY A 275 3.91 20.34 -29.75
CA GLY A 275 5.30 20.62 -29.38
C GLY A 275 5.53 22.07 -28.94
N ASP A 276 4.48 22.90 -28.94
CA ASP A 276 4.52 24.34 -28.65
C ASP A 276 3.57 24.76 -27.52
N GLU A 277 3.07 23.81 -26.72
CA GLU A 277 2.12 24.12 -25.65
C GLU A 277 2.70 25.08 -24.61
N SER A 278 1.96 26.12 -24.32
CA SER A 278 2.26 27.08 -23.27
C SER A 278 2.09 26.45 -21.89
N ARG A 279 2.73 27.04 -20.88
CA ARG A 279 2.54 26.64 -19.48
C ARG A 279 1.06 26.62 -19.07
N LYS A 280 0.28 27.62 -19.52
CA LYS A 280 -1.15 27.73 -19.20
C LYS A 280 -1.96 26.58 -19.80
N GLU A 281 -1.61 26.14 -21.00
CA GLU A 281 -2.24 24.96 -21.62
C GLU A 281 -1.90 23.70 -20.83
N LEU A 282 -0.63 23.52 -20.44
CA LEU A 282 -0.22 22.39 -19.59
C LEU A 282 -0.90 22.41 -18.22
N GLU A 283 -1.09 23.58 -17.60
CA GLU A 283 -1.84 23.73 -16.34
C GLU A 283 -3.31 23.33 -16.52
N ASN A 284 -3.97 23.74 -17.59
CA ASN A 284 -5.35 23.32 -17.87
C ASN A 284 -5.46 21.81 -18.08
N MET A 285 -4.50 21.21 -18.80
CA MET A 285 -4.40 19.74 -18.91
C MET A 285 -4.17 19.09 -17.54
N GLY A 286 -3.31 19.68 -16.70
CA GLY A 286 -3.13 19.22 -15.33
C GLY A 286 -4.44 19.17 -14.55
N LYS A 287 -5.30 20.21 -14.67
CA LYS A 287 -6.61 20.27 -14.01
C LYS A 287 -7.54 19.17 -14.47
N GLU A 288 -7.69 19.03 -15.78
CA GLU A 288 -8.57 18.02 -16.37
C GLU A 288 -8.10 16.59 -15.99
N ILE A 289 -6.79 16.34 -15.82
CA ILE A 289 -6.26 15.07 -15.27
C ILE A 289 -6.68 14.92 -13.80
N CYS A 290 -6.46 15.95 -12.97
CA CYS A 290 -6.81 15.91 -11.55
C CYS A 290 -8.31 15.67 -11.34
N GLU A 291 -9.15 16.33 -12.14
CA GLU A 291 -10.60 16.13 -12.16
C GLU A 291 -11.00 14.71 -12.59
N ALA A 292 -10.30 14.14 -13.57
CA ALA A 292 -10.56 12.78 -14.04
C ALA A 292 -10.21 11.71 -12.99
N ILE A 293 -9.14 11.91 -12.22
CA ILE A 293 -8.73 10.98 -11.13
C ILE A 293 -9.33 11.33 -9.76
N GLY A 294 -10.11 12.41 -9.70
CA GLY A 294 -10.78 12.87 -8.48
C GLY A 294 -9.82 13.31 -7.37
N CYS A 295 -8.71 13.98 -7.70
CA CYS A 295 -7.76 14.50 -6.72
C CYS A 295 -7.85 16.01 -6.53
N ASP A 296 -7.55 16.46 -5.30
CA ASP A 296 -7.47 17.89 -4.99
C ASP A 296 -6.21 18.54 -5.58
N TYR A 297 -6.38 19.70 -6.21
CA TYR A 297 -5.30 20.46 -6.83
C TYR A 297 -5.38 21.95 -6.51
N GLU A 298 -4.23 22.62 -6.49
CA GLU A 298 -4.15 24.08 -6.34
C GLU A 298 -3.08 24.64 -7.29
N ILE A 299 -3.40 25.75 -7.95
CA ILE A 299 -2.42 26.53 -8.72
C ILE A 299 -2.18 27.83 -7.96
N SER A 300 -1.05 27.91 -7.25
CA SER A 300 -0.64 29.12 -6.55
C SER A 300 0.87 29.29 -6.55
N ASP A 301 1.33 30.53 -6.36
CA ASP A 301 2.77 30.83 -6.25
C ASP A 301 3.42 30.04 -5.09
N LYS A 302 2.65 29.72 -4.04
CA LYS A 302 3.11 28.90 -2.92
C LYS A 302 3.39 27.45 -3.32
N CYS A 303 2.55 26.86 -4.18
CA CYS A 303 2.80 25.53 -4.76
C CYS A 303 4.09 25.53 -5.58
N ARG A 304 4.28 26.57 -6.40
CA ARG A 304 5.50 26.75 -7.20
C ARG A 304 6.75 26.87 -6.34
N GLU A 305 6.74 27.72 -5.32
CA GLU A 305 7.87 27.88 -4.39
C GLU A 305 8.20 26.58 -3.65
N LYS A 306 7.20 25.77 -3.29
CA LYS A 306 7.42 24.44 -2.70
C LYS A 306 8.16 23.54 -3.69
N ARG A 307 7.70 23.49 -4.94
CA ARG A 307 8.31 22.66 -5.98
C ARG A 307 9.73 23.08 -6.33
N GLU A 308 9.98 24.39 -6.43
CA GLU A 308 11.33 24.94 -6.61
C GLU A 308 12.29 24.48 -5.51
N LYS A 309 11.87 24.51 -4.24
CA LYS A 309 12.67 24.04 -3.11
C LYS A 309 12.96 22.54 -3.19
N GLU A 310 11.98 21.72 -3.55
CA GLU A 310 12.15 20.27 -3.70
C GLU A 310 13.16 19.93 -4.81
N LEU A 311 12.96 20.49 -6.00
CA LEU A 311 13.86 20.25 -7.14
C LEU A 311 15.28 20.76 -6.86
N LYS A 312 15.42 21.87 -6.13
CA LYS A 312 16.73 22.38 -5.69
C LYS A 312 17.41 21.45 -4.69
N LYS A 313 16.66 20.86 -3.75
CA LYS A 313 17.16 19.87 -2.79
C LYS A 313 17.68 18.61 -3.50
N TYR A 314 17.03 18.17 -4.57
CA TYR A 314 17.52 17.05 -5.40
C TYR A 314 18.87 17.34 -6.06
N LYS A 315 19.09 18.58 -6.51
CA LYS A 315 20.38 19.02 -7.06
C LYS A 315 21.48 18.95 -6.00
N ASP A 316 21.20 19.40 -4.79
CA ASP A 316 22.18 19.43 -3.68
C ASP A 316 22.53 18.01 -3.17
N LEU A 317 21.58 17.07 -3.21
CA LEU A 317 21.77 15.67 -2.80
C LEU A 317 22.58 14.83 -3.81
N LEU A 318 22.55 15.19 -5.10
CA LEU A 318 23.27 14.48 -6.17
C LEU A 318 24.74 14.90 -6.30
N GLY A 319 25.26 15.73 -5.40
CA GLY A 319 26.69 16.04 -5.32
C GLY A 319 27.25 16.60 -6.62
N ILE A 320 26.68 17.72 -7.08
CA ILE A 320 27.28 18.62 -8.08
C ILE A 320 27.55 19.97 -7.43
#